data_AF-C5T8W6-F1
#
_entry.id   AF-C5T8W6-F1
#
_cell.length_a   1.000
_cell.length_b   1.000
_cell.length_c   1.000
_cell.angle_alpha   90.00
_cell.angle_beta   90.00
_cell.angle_gamma   90.00
#
_symmetry.space_group_name_H-M   'P 1'
#
loop_
_entity.id
_entity.type
_entity.pdbx_description
1 polymer ?
#
loop_
_entity_poly.entity_id
_entity_poly.type
_entity_poly.pdbx_seq_one_letter_code
_entity_poly.pdbx_strand_id
1 'polypeptide(L)' 'MAWCTGGAQGYFESAIAAGADAFVTGEISEPQAHLARETGVAFIAAGHHATERYGAPAAAEQVAGQLGLEHHFVEIDNPA' A
#
# COMPACT_ATOMS: atom_id res chain seq x y z
N MET A 1 8.79 -4.26 10.59
CA MET A 1 7.81 -3.52 9.76
C MET A 1 7.52 -4.30 8.49
N ALA A 2 6.25 -4.44 8.10
CA ALA A 2 5.78 -5.08 6.87
C ALA A 2 4.78 -4.15 6.15
N TRP A 3 4.52 -4.36 4.85
CA TRP A 3 3.56 -3.55 4.10
C TRP A 3 2.98 -4.27 2.88
N CYS A 4 1.80 -3.83 2.46
CA CYS A 4 1.19 -4.16 1.17
C CYS A 4 0.25 -3.02 0.75
N THR A 5 0.51 -2.39 -0.40
CA THR A 5 -0.24 -1.22 -0.89
C THR A 5 -1.71 -1.57 -1.22
N GLY A 6 -2.57 -0.57 -1.34
CA GLY A 6 -3.98 -0.78 -1.69
C GLY A 6 -4.83 -1.38 -0.57
N GLY A 7 -5.86 -2.16 -0.91
CA GLY A 7 -6.81 -2.78 0.03
C GLY A 7 -6.29 -4.08 0.67
N ALA A 8 -5.17 -4.03 1.37
CA ALA A 8 -4.44 -5.21 1.83
C ALA A 8 -4.56 -5.50 3.34
N GLN A 9 -5.55 -4.92 4.01
CA GLN A 9 -5.82 -5.06 5.44
C GLN A 9 -5.97 -6.51 5.91
N GLY A 10 -6.38 -7.42 5.01
CA GLY A 10 -6.49 -8.86 5.28
C GLY A 10 -5.15 -9.55 5.56
N TYR A 11 -4.02 -8.96 5.16
CA TYR A 11 -2.68 -9.51 5.47
C TYR A 11 -2.16 -9.14 6.86
N PHE A 12 -2.90 -8.35 7.65
CA PHE A 12 -2.40 -7.87 8.93
C PHE A 12 -2.06 -9.01 9.90
N GLU A 13 -2.91 -10.03 10.01
CA GLU A 13 -2.63 -11.23 10.83
C GLU A 13 -1.38 -11.97 10.35
N SER A 14 -1.19 -12.10 9.04
CA SER A 14 -0.01 -12.73 8.46
C SER A 14 1.26 -11.92 8.76
N ALA A 15 1.18 -10.59 8.72
CA ALA A 15 2.28 -9.71 9.07
C ALA A 15 2.66 -9.82 10.56
N ILE A 16 1.66 -9.89 11.45
CA ILE A 16 1.88 -10.12 12.89
C ILE A 16 2.53 -11.48 13.11
N ALA A 17 2.02 -12.55 12.47
CA ALA A 17 2.59 -13.89 12.57
C ALA A 17 4.03 -13.97 12.03
N ALA A 18 4.39 -13.12 11.07
CA ALA A 18 5.75 -12.98 10.55
C ALA A 18 6.67 -12.14 11.48
N GLY A 19 6.17 -11.63 12.60
CA GLY A 19 6.94 -10.86 13.58
C GLY A 19 7.08 -9.37 13.26
N ALA A 20 6.16 -8.80 12.49
CA ALA A 20 6.18 -7.36 12.22
C ALA A 20 5.71 -6.53 13.43
N ASP A 21 6.45 -5.47 13.77
CA ASP A 21 6.03 -4.49 14.78
C ASP A 21 5.04 -3.43 14.25
N ALA A 22 4.92 -3.33 12.93
CA ALA A 22 4.02 -2.42 12.24
C ALA A 22 3.65 -2.97 10.85
N PHE A 23 2.41 -2.73 10.42
CA PHE A 23 1.89 -3.05 9.09
C PHE A 23 1.31 -1.81 8.40
N VAL A 24 1.76 -1.53 7.18
CA VAL A 24 1.28 -0.42 6.35
C VAL A 24 0.47 -0.94 5.16
N THR A 25 -0.70 -0.39 4.95
CA THR A 25 -1.54 -0.65 3.78
C THR A 25 -2.32 0.60 3.37
N GLY A 26 -3.11 0.54 2.31
CA GLY A 26 -3.94 1.64 1.86
C GLY A 26 -5.22 1.76 2.68
N GLU A 27 -5.98 0.68 2.78
CA GLU A 27 -7.31 0.67 3.40
C GLU A 27 -7.31 0.06 4.81
N ILE A 28 -8.38 0.33 5.55
CA ILE A 28 -8.67 -0.29 6.84
C ILE A 28 -10.06 -0.92 6.83
N SER A 29 -10.25 -1.98 7.61
CA SER A 29 -11.58 -2.46 8.00
C SER A 29 -11.65 -2.54 9.53
N GLU A 30 -12.87 -2.65 10.06
CA GLU A 30 -13.10 -2.62 11.51
C GLU A 30 -12.23 -3.61 12.32
N PRO A 31 -12.01 -4.87 11.87
CA PRO A 31 -11.23 -5.84 12.65
C PRO A 31 -9.79 -5.41 12.92
N GLN A 32 -9.16 -4.69 11.98
CA GLN A 32 -7.76 -4.26 12.12
C GLN A 32 -7.58 -3.29 13.29
N ALA A 33 -8.59 -2.47 13.61
CA ALA A 33 -8.54 -1.57 14.74
C ALA A 33 -8.56 -2.32 16.08
N HIS A 34 -9.25 -3.46 16.15
CA HIS A 34 -9.26 -4.33 17.32
C HIS A 34 -7.95 -5.11 17.42
N LEU A 35 -7.54 -5.73 16.33
CA LEU A 35 -6.33 -6.54 16.27
C LEU A 35 -5.08 -5.74 16.63
N ALA A 36 -4.97 -4.48 16.18
CA ALA A 36 -3.84 -3.61 16.53
C ALA A 36 -3.79 -3.33 18.05
N ARG A 37 -4.95 -3.10 18.69
CA ARG A 37 -5.03 -2.84 20.14
C ARG A 37 -4.73 -4.09 20.97
N GLU A 38 -5.16 -5.25 20.50
CA GLU A 38 -4.98 -6.52 21.19
C GLU A 38 -3.55 -7.05 21.10
N THR A 39 -2.89 -6.83 19.95
CA THR A 39 -1.54 -7.35 19.69
C THR A 39 -0.44 -6.35 20.00
N GLY A 40 -0.77 -5.06 20.10
CA GLY A 40 0.21 -3.98 20.26
C GLY A 40 0.99 -3.67 18.97
N VAL A 41 0.67 -4.32 17.85
CA VAL A 41 1.30 -4.08 16.54
C VAL A 41 0.63 -2.87 15.88
N ALA A 42 1.44 -1.93 15.38
CA ALA A 42 0.91 -0.75 14.74
C ALA A 42 0.27 -1.08 13.38
N PHE A 43 -0.92 -0.53 13.11
CA PHE A 43 -1.58 -0.60 11.81
C PHE A 43 -1.69 0.80 11.21
N ILE A 44 -1.28 0.97 9.96
CA ILE A 44 -1.30 2.25 9.25
C ILE A 44 -2.08 2.09 7.95
N ALA A 45 -3.23 2.77 7.84
CA ALA A 45 -3.95 2.97 6.58
C ALA A 45 -3.55 4.32 5.97
N ALA A 46 -2.84 4.26 4.85
CA ALA A 46 -2.22 5.41 4.20
C ALA A 46 -2.94 5.86 2.92
N GLY A 47 -4.11 5.31 2.62
CA GLY A 47 -4.89 5.58 1.40
C GLY A 47 -4.59 4.59 0.28
N HIS A 48 -5.61 4.04 -0.36
CA HIS A 48 -5.48 3.09 -1.46
C HIS A 48 -4.75 3.75 -2.63
N HIS A 49 -5.26 4.87 -3.11
CA HIS A 49 -4.66 5.58 -4.23
C HIS A 49 -3.25 6.09 -3.89
N ALA A 50 -3.11 6.68 -2.69
CA ALA A 50 -1.85 7.26 -2.25
C ALA A 50 -0.71 6.23 -2.16
N THR A 51 -1.02 4.97 -1.83
CA THR A 51 -0.01 3.89 -1.76
C THR A 51 0.29 3.26 -3.12
N GLU A 52 -0.63 3.30 -4.09
CA GLU A 52 -0.47 2.63 -5.39
C GLU A 52 -0.03 3.53 -6.54
N ARG A 53 -0.08 4.86 -6.38
CA ARG A 53 0.21 5.83 -7.46
C ARG A 53 1.61 5.77 -8.07
N TYR A 54 2.56 5.05 -7.47
CA TYR A 54 3.95 5.01 -7.93
C TYR A 54 4.27 3.83 -8.86
N GLY A 55 3.51 2.74 -8.80
CA GLY A 55 3.85 1.51 -9.53
C GLY A 55 3.66 1.63 -11.04
N ALA A 56 2.47 2.08 -11.45
CA ALA A 56 2.14 2.28 -12.86
C ALA A 56 3.10 3.25 -13.59
N PRO A 57 3.39 4.46 -13.07
CA PRO A 57 4.33 5.36 -13.75
C PRO A 57 5.76 4.81 -13.80
N ALA A 58 6.23 4.12 -12.77
CA ALA A 58 7.57 3.51 -12.79
C ALA A 58 7.69 2.43 -13.88
N ALA A 59 6.65 1.59 -14.03
CA ALA A 59 6.62 0.57 -15.09
C ALA A 59 6.56 1.23 -16.49
N ALA A 60 5.75 2.26 -16.65
CA ALA A 60 5.63 2.98 -17.92
C ALA A 60 6.92 3.73 -18.29
N GLU A 61 7.61 4.34 -17.33
CA GLU A 61 8.91 5.00 -17.54
C GLU A 61 9.99 4.00 -18.01
N GLN A 62 10.03 2.80 -17.40
CA GLN A 62 10.95 1.74 -17.82
C GLN A 62 10.71 1.32 -19.28
N VAL A 63 9.45 1.09 -19.66
CA VAL A 63 9.08 0.72 -21.04
C VAL A 63 9.38 1.85 -22.02
N ALA A 64 9.09 3.09 -21.64
CA ALA A 64 9.31 4.26 -22.49
C ALA A 64 10.80 4.46 -22.78
N GLY A 65 11.67 4.32 -21.77
CA GLY A 65 13.12 4.39 -21.94
C GLY A 65 13.67 3.30 -22.87
N GLN A 66 13.11 2.09 -22.81
CA GLN A 66 13.53 0.97 -23.67
C GLN A 66 13.11 1.13 -25.13
N LEU A 67 11.98 1.81 -25.37
CA LEU A 67 11.38 1.95 -26.70
C LEU A 67 11.60 3.34 -27.32
N GLY A 68 12.25 4.26 -26.61
CA GLY A 68 12.43 5.64 -27.06
C GLY A 68 11.12 6.43 -27.17
N LEU A 69 10.16 6.14 -26.28
CA LEU A 69 8.87 6.82 -26.21
C LEU A 69 8.92 7.96 -25.20
N GLU A 70 8.10 8.99 -25.41
CA GLU A 70 7.74 9.93 -24.34
C GLU A 70 6.66 9.31 -23.45
N HIS A 71 6.83 9.46 -22.14
CA HIS A 71 5.85 9.05 -21.13
C HIS A 71 5.45 10.26 -20.29
N HIS A 72 4.15 10.43 -20.10
CA HIS A 72 3.58 11.42 -19.19
C HIS A 72 2.62 10.73 -18.22
N PHE A 73 2.95 10.80 -16.94
CA PHE A 73 2.07 10.36 -15.87
C PHE A 73 1.07 11.46 -15.52
N VAL A 74 -0.22 11.12 -15.52
CA VAL A 74 -1.31 12.02 -15.10
C VAL A 74 -1.85 11.50 -13.78
N GLU A 75 -1.57 12.22 -12.70
CA GLU A 75 -2.11 11.94 -11.38
C GLU A 75 -3.52 12.54 -11.26
N ILE A 76 -4.48 11.70 -10.90
CA ILE A 76 -5.86 12.11 -10.63
C ILE A 76 -6.18 11.66 -9.22
N ASP A 77 -6.32 12.63 -8.31
CA ASP A 77 -6.59 12.37 -6.91
C ASP A 77 -7.86 11.53 -6.74
N ASN A 78 -7.72 10.45 -5.98
CA ASN A 78 -8.83 9.68 -5.45
C ASN A 78 -8.73 9.74 -3.92
N PRO A 79 -9.79 10.17 -3.20
CA PRO A 79 -9.76 10.28 -1.74
C PRO A 79 -9.68 8.95 -0.99
N ALA A 80 -9.84 7.82 -1.68
CA ALA A 80 -9.69 6.48 -1.11
C ALA A 80 -8.23 6.09 -0.80
#